data_AF-A0A3N0DTC3-F1
#
_entry.id   AF-A0A3N0DTC3-F1
#
_cell.length_a   1.000
_cell.length_b   1.000
_cell.length_c   1.000
_cell.angle_alpha   90.00
_cell.angle_beta   90.00
_cell.angle_gamma   90.00
#
_symmetry.space_group_name_H-M   'P 1'
#
loop_
_entity.id
_entity.type
_entity.pdbx_description
1 polymer ?
#
loop_
_entity_poly.entity_id
_entity_poly.type
_entity_poly.pdbx_seq_one_letter_code
_entity_poly.pdbx_strand_id
1 'polypeptide(L)'
;MRTALAAVALVLVAGCSTGEDAAAKNTPNGGRPPTPTATQTAEPSPTVSAASARRLGLRAVAALKRDQPRVALRLIAAGADVNVQDGIKDSVFLYAGAEGYAAVVEAALAHGADVRSTNRYGGTALIPASEHAHVEVIRILIRAGVPIDHVNDLGWTALGEAVGLGNGDARHQEAVRLLLAAGADPSVRDRFGRSVLENAERLGQTAVARLVRAALARQ
;
A
#
# COMPACT_ATOMS: atom_id res chain seq x y z
N MET A 1 20.99 35.98 -33.60
CA MET A 1 20.29 36.07 -34.91
C MET A 1 19.51 34.75 -35.07
N ARG A 2 18.19 34.64 -35.04
CA ARG A 2 17.10 35.47 -35.59
C ARG A 2 15.84 35.35 -34.71
N THR A 3 15.08 36.44 -34.70
CA THR A 3 13.76 36.71 -34.13
C THR A 3 12.60 36.14 -34.97
N ALA A 4 11.45 35.82 -34.34
CA ALA A 4 10.06 36.13 -34.76
C ALA A 4 9.06 35.35 -33.87
N LEU A 5 8.26 36.00 -33.00
CA LEU A 5 6.98 36.71 -33.18
C LEU A 5 5.71 35.81 -33.30
N ALA A 6 4.95 35.81 -32.19
CA ALA A 6 3.50 35.96 -32.01
C ALA A 6 2.47 35.49 -33.07
N ALA A 7 1.40 34.84 -32.59
CA ALA A 7 0.02 35.18 -32.97
C ALA A 7 -1.01 34.68 -31.93
N VAL A 8 -1.88 35.60 -31.51
CA VAL A 8 -3.10 35.44 -30.71
C VAL A 8 -4.27 35.17 -31.65
N ALA A 9 -5.25 34.34 -31.25
CA ALA A 9 -6.60 34.38 -31.82
C ALA A 9 -7.66 33.94 -30.78
N LEU A 10 -8.44 34.93 -30.35
CA LEU A 10 -9.68 34.83 -29.59
C LEU A 10 -10.84 34.84 -30.60
N VAL A 11 -11.80 33.91 -30.50
CA VAL A 11 -13.10 34.03 -31.19
C VAL A 11 -14.22 33.60 -30.24
N LEU A 12 -15.00 34.58 -29.81
CA LEU A 12 -16.38 34.43 -29.35
C LEU A 12 -17.31 34.46 -30.56
N VAL A 13 -18.33 33.58 -30.59
CA VAL A 13 -19.54 33.84 -31.37
C VAL A 13 -20.74 33.50 -30.50
N ALA A 14 -21.53 34.54 -30.19
CA ALA A 14 -22.91 34.44 -29.75
C ALA A 14 -23.82 34.44 -30.99
N GLY A 15 -24.91 33.68 -30.94
CA GLY A 15 -25.97 33.69 -31.94
C GLY A 15 -27.31 33.40 -31.29
N CYS A 16 -28.15 34.42 -31.15
CA CYS A 16 -29.58 34.33 -30.85
C CYS A 16 -30.35 34.14 -32.16
N SER A 17 -31.47 33.41 -32.15
CA SER A 17 -32.59 33.66 -33.05
C SER A 17 -33.92 33.39 -32.37
N THR A 18 -34.83 34.33 -32.58
CA THR A 18 -36.20 34.48 -32.08
C THR A 18 -37.26 33.91 -33.06
N GLY A 19 -38.50 33.79 -32.57
CA GLY A 19 -39.75 33.69 -33.34
C GLY A 19 -40.71 32.68 -32.71
N GLU A 20 -41.71 33.09 -31.90
CA GLU A 20 -43.10 33.45 -32.29
C GLU A 20 -43.88 32.24 -32.87
N ASP A 21 -45.13 31.91 -32.56
CA ASP A 21 -46.24 32.57 -31.84
C ASP A 21 -47.34 31.49 -31.64
N ALA A 22 -48.21 31.65 -30.64
CA ALA A 22 -49.67 31.39 -30.73
C ALA A 22 -50.34 31.28 -29.34
N ALA A 23 -51.23 32.22 -29.08
CA ALA A 23 -52.12 32.26 -27.92
C ALA A 23 -53.41 31.44 -28.13
N ALA A 24 -53.90 30.79 -27.07
CA ALA A 24 -55.31 30.40 -26.95
C ALA A 24 -55.78 30.23 -25.48
N LYS A 25 -56.52 31.23 -25.01
CA LYS A 25 -57.74 31.24 -24.15
C LYS A 25 -57.93 30.21 -23.00
N ASN A 26 -57.86 30.75 -21.77
CA ASN A 26 -58.77 30.65 -20.60
C ASN A 26 -59.69 29.42 -20.39
N THR A 27 -59.59 28.82 -19.20
CA THR A 27 -60.68 28.66 -18.19
C THR A 27 -60.07 28.39 -16.79
N PRO A 28 -60.64 28.90 -15.68
CA PRO A 28 -60.14 28.64 -14.33
C PRO A 28 -60.84 27.41 -13.74
N ASN A 29 -60.08 26.44 -13.22
CA ASN A 29 -60.66 25.39 -12.40
C ASN A 29 -59.81 25.14 -11.16
N GLY A 30 -60.43 25.32 -10.00
CA GLY A 30 -59.84 25.08 -8.70
C GLY A 30 -59.49 23.60 -8.53
N GLY A 31 -58.21 23.35 -8.23
CA GLY A 31 -57.68 22.05 -7.89
C GLY A 31 -56.74 22.18 -6.70
N ARG A 32 -57.05 21.42 -5.64
CA ARG A 32 -56.33 21.25 -4.37
C ARG A 32 -54.81 21.13 -4.55
N PRO A 33 -53.96 21.67 -3.65
CA PRO A 33 -52.51 21.53 -3.77
C PRO A 33 -52.10 20.05 -3.70
N PRO A 34 -51.17 19.57 -4.54
CA PRO A 34 -50.60 18.24 -4.38
C PRO A 34 -49.74 18.19 -3.12
N THR A 35 -49.95 17.15 -2.33
CA THR A 35 -49.10 16.72 -1.21
C THR A 35 -47.63 16.65 -1.67
N PRO A 36 -46.64 17.08 -0.86
CA PRO A 36 -45.25 17.00 -1.27
C PRO A 36 -44.86 15.53 -1.47
N THR A 37 -44.60 15.17 -2.72
CA THR A 37 -43.90 13.94 -3.09
C THR A 37 -42.56 13.96 -2.36
N ALA A 38 -42.39 13.04 -1.40
CA ALA A 38 -41.13 12.83 -0.73
C ALA A 38 -40.04 12.62 -1.79
N THR A 39 -39.12 13.58 -1.87
CA THR A 39 -37.82 13.39 -2.51
C THR A 39 -37.23 12.14 -1.87
N GLN A 40 -37.22 11.03 -2.61
CA GLN A 40 -36.34 9.91 -2.30
C GLN A 40 -34.92 10.44 -2.47
N THR A 41 -34.36 10.98 -1.40
CA THR A 41 -32.93 11.00 -1.18
C THR A 41 -32.45 9.58 -1.40
N ALA A 42 -31.73 9.37 -2.50
CA ALA A 42 -30.98 8.15 -2.71
C ALA A 42 -30.13 7.92 -1.46
N GLU A 43 -30.45 6.85 -0.72
CA GLU A 43 -29.66 6.49 0.45
C GLU A 43 -28.21 6.26 0.00
N PRO A 44 -27.21 6.84 0.70
CA PRO A 44 -25.83 6.49 0.46
C PRO A 44 -25.69 4.97 0.67
N SER A 45 -25.01 4.29 -0.26
CA SER A 45 -24.73 2.85 -0.18
C SER A 45 -24.30 2.46 1.24
N PRO A 46 -24.72 1.29 1.76
CA PRO A 46 -24.51 0.95 3.16
C PRO A 46 -23.01 0.92 3.44
N THR A 47 -22.52 1.99 4.05
CA THR A 47 -21.12 2.09 4.46
C THR A 47 -20.99 1.14 5.64
N VAL A 48 -20.17 0.09 5.50
CA VAL A 48 -19.93 -0.87 6.58
C VAL A 48 -19.53 -0.08 7.83
N SER A 49 -20.25 -0.26 8.94
CA SER A 49 -19.94 0.47 10.17
C SER A 49 -18.49 0.21 10.60
N ALA A 50 -17.84 1.17 11.27
CA ALA A 50 -16.45 0.98 11.74
C ALA A 50 -16.28 -0.28 12.60
N ALA A 51 -17.28 -0.61 13.44
CA ALA A 51 -17.28 -1.83 14.24
C ALA A 51 -17.36 -3.10 13.37
N SER A 52 -18.14 -3.06 12.28
CA SER A 52 -18.23 -4.16 11.31
C SER A 52 -16.92 -4.31 10.52
N ALA A 53 -16.34 -3.22 10.02
CA ALA A 53 -15.07 -3.20 9.29
C ALA A 53 -13.93 -3.77 10.14
N ARG A 54 -13.85 -3.35 11.42
CA ARG A 54 -12.89 -3.89 12.39
C ARG A 54 -13.04 -5.40 12.58
N ARG A 55 -14.28 -5.90 12.72
CA ARG A 55 -14.55 -7.33 12.90
C ARG A 55 -14.15 -8.14 11.66
N LEU A 56 -14.42 -7.61 10.47
CA LEU A 56 -13.99 -8.24 9.21
C LEU A 56 -12.46 -8.28 9.09
N GLY A 57 -11.76 -7.21 9.49
CA GLY A 57 -10.29 -7.17 9.51
C GLY A 57 -9.67 -8.21 10.43
N LEU A 58 -10.18 -8.34 11.66
CA LEU A 58 -9.73 -9.38 12.59
C LEU A 58 -9.99 -10.80 12.05
N ARG A 59 -11.12 -11.01 11.36
CA ARG A 59 -11.42 -12.27 10.68
C ARG A 59 -10.49 -12.52 9.50
N ALA A 60 -10.08 -11.47 8.77
CA ALA A 60 -9.14 -11.58 7.67
C ALA A 60 -7.75 -12.00 8.18
N VAL A 61 -7.25 -11.38 9.25
CA VAL A 61 -6.00 -11.81 9.93
C VAL A 61 -6.09 -13.29 10.34
N ALA A 62 -7.19 -13.68 10.99
CA ALA A 62 -7.37 -15.06 11.40
C ALA A 62 -7.52 -16.05 10.23
N ALA A 63 -7.96 -15.59 9.04
CA ALA A 63 -8.00 -16.42 7.84
C ALA A 63 -6.59 -16.62 7.27
N LEU A 64 -5.75 -15.58 7.23
CA LEU A 64 -4.36 -15.69 6.81
C LEU A 64 -3.57 -16.66 7.69
N LYS A 65 -3.77 -16.59 9.02
CA LYS A 65 -3.15 -17.53 9.99
C LYS A 65 -3.57 -19.00 9.81
N ARG A 66 -4.61 -19.27 9.02
CA ARG A 66 -5.08 -20.61 8.67
C ARG A 66 -4.76 -20.97 7.21
N ASP A 67 -3.87 -20.20 6.57
CA ASP A 67 -3.52 -20.33 5.16
C ASP A 67 -4.73 -20.22 4.21
N GLN A 68 -5.61 -19.24 4.47
CA GLN A 68 -6.81 -18.97 3.66
C GLN A 68 -6.78 -17.58 3.02
N PRO A 69 -5.80 -17.26 2.14
CA PRO A 69 -5.67 -15.93 1.54
C PRO A 69 -6.88 -15.54 0.70
N ARG A 70 -7.56 -16.50 0.05
CA ARG A 70 -8.80 -16.24 -0.69
C ARG A 70 -9.94 -15.75 0.21
N VAL A 71 -10.01 -16.24 1.45
CA VAL A 71 -11.01 -15.77 2.42
C VAL A 71 -10.68 -14.35 2.86
N ALA A 72 -9.40 -14.07 3.15
CA ALA A 72 -8.95 -12.72 3.48
C ALA A 72 -9.27 -11.72 2.37
N LEU A 73 -8.98 -12.05 1.10
CA LEU A 73 -9.31 -11.20 -0.06
C LEU A 73 -10.80 -10.86 -0.14
N ARG A 74 -11.70 -11.84 0.08
CA ARG A 74 -13.14 -11.58 0.11
C ARG A 74 -13.55 -10.67 1.26
N LEU A 75 -12.91 -10.80 2.42
CA LEU A 75 -13.18 -9.96 3.58
C LEU A 75 -12.70 -8.52 3.35
N ILE A 76 -11.54 -8.33 2.72
CA ILE A 76 -11.03 -7.02 2.28
C ILE A 76 -12.01 -6.37 1.31
N ALA A 77 -12.44 -7.11 0.27
CA ALA A 77 -13.44 -6.62 -0.68
C ALA A 77 -14.80 -6.28 -0.03
N ALA A 78 -15.14 -6.92 1.08
CA ALA A 78 -16.33 -6.62 1.88
C ALA A 78 -16.16 -5.44 2.85
N GLY A 79 -15.05 -4.69 2.77
CA GLY A 79 -14.80 -3.52 3.61
C GLY A 79 -14.14 -3.84 4.94
N ALA A 80 -13.29 -4.87 5.01
CA ALA A 80 -12.45 -5.09 6.17
C ALA A 80 -11.49 -3.91 6.40
N ASP A 81 -11.39 -3.47 7.65
CA ASP A 81 -10.29 -2.59 8.08
C ASP A 81 -8.99 -3.40 8.01
N VAL A 82 -8.11 -3.06 7.08
CA VAL A 82 -6.84 -3.78 6.88
C VAL A 82 -5.76 -3.40 7.88
N ASN A 83 -5.99 -2.33 8.65
CA ASN A 83 -5.06 -1.78 9.65
C ASN A 83 -5.37 -2.24 11.08
N VAL A 84 -6.57 -2.81 11.33
CA VAL A 84 -6.85 -3.39 12.64
C VAL A 84 -5.84 -4.46 12.99
N GLN A 85 -5.23 -4.28 14.16
CA GLN A 85 -4.36 -5.26 14.77
C GLN A 85 -5.13 -6.19 15.71
N ASP A 86 -4.75 -7.47 15.68
CA ASP A 86 -5.19 -8.47 16.64
C ASP A 86 -4.42 -8.40 17.97
N GLY A 87 -4.66 -9.37 18.87
CA GLY A 87 -4.06 -9.39 20.20
C GLY A 87 -2.53 -9.53 20.24
N ILE A 88 -1.88 -9.86 19.12
CA ILE A 88 -0.42 -9.94 19.01
C ILE A 88 0.14 -8.94 17.99
N LYS A 89 -0.61 -7.86 17.74
CA LYS A 89 -0.23 -6.75 16.86
C LYS A 89 -0.09 -7.11 15.37
N ASP A 90 -0.76 -8.17 14.91
CA ASP A 90 -0.82 -8.47 13.48
C ASP A 90 -2.04 -7.79 12.86
N SER A 91 -1.82 -7.01 11.79
CA SER A 91 -2.87 -6.55 10.87
C SER A 91 -2.86 -7.39 9.59
N VAL A 92 -3.85 -7.19 8.71
CA VAL A 92 -3.88 -7.86 7.39
C VAL A 92 -2.62 -7.54 6.61
N PHE A 93 -2.25 -6.25 6.55
CA PHE A 93 -1.07 -5.79 5.82
C PHE A 93 0.23 -6.36 6.40
N LEU A 94 0.40 -6.31 7.72
CA LEU A 94 1.61 -6.78 8.41
C LEU A 94 1.80 -8.30 8.24
N TYR A 95 0.73 -9.08 8.48
CA TYR A 95 0.81 -10.54 8.40
C TYR A 95 0.98 -11.02 6.95
N ALA A 96 0.24 -10.42 6.00
CA ALA A 96 0.40 -10.75 4.58
C ALA A 96 1.79 -10.44 4.06
N GLY A 97 2.42 -9.35 4.53
CA GLY A 97 3.80 -9.03 4.21
C GLY A 97 4.77 -10.08 4.77
N ALA A 98 4.63 -10.43 6.04
CA ALA A 98 5.50 -11.39 6.72
C ALA A 98 5.47 -12.80 6.11
N GLU A 99 4.30 -13.24 5.64
CA GLU A 99 4.08 -14.60 5.11
C GLU A 99 4.10 -14.67 3.56
N GLY A 100 4.42 -13.58 2.88
CA GLY A 100 4.61 -13.61 1.42
C GLY A 100 3.32 -13.61 0.59
N TYR A 101 2.17 -13.22 1.15
CA TYR A 101 0.89 -13.20 0.45
C TYR A 101 0.75 -11.95 -0.46
N ALA A 102 1.50 -11.91 -1.56
CA ALA A 102 1.57 -10.77 -2.49
C ALA A 102 0.20 -10.19 -2.90
N ALA A 103 -0.75 -11.03 -3.33
CA ALA A 103 -2.08 -10.56 -3.72
C ALA A 103 -2.87 -9.92 -2.56
N VAL A 104 -2.65 -10.39 -1.33
CA VAL A 104 -3.28 -9.81 -0.14
C VAL A 104 -2.61 -8.50 0.24
N VAL A 105 -1.29 -8.39 0.08
CA VAL A 105 -0.55 -7.12 0.28
C VAL A 105 -1.05 -6.05 -0.70
N GLU A 106 -1.18 -6.36 -1.99
CA GLU A 106 -1.71 -5.43 -2.98
C GLU A 106 -3.15 -5.01 -2.67
N ALA A 107 -4.01 -5.95 -2.30
CA ALA A 107 -5.38 -5.65 -1.88
C ALA A 107 -5.41 -4.77 -0.62
N ALA A 108 -4.57 -5.05 0.37
CA ALA A 108 -4.49 -4.24 1.58
C ALA A 108 -4.05 -2.80 1.26
N LEU A 109 -3.03 -2.63 0.40
CA LEU A 109 -2.58 -1.32 -0.07
C LEU A 109 -3.69 -0.55 -0.79
N ALA A 110 -4.43 -1.22 -1.69
CA ALA A 110 -5.57 -0.62 -2.40
C ALA A 110 -6.71 -0.20 -1.44
N HIS A 111 -6.79 -0.80 -0.25
CA HIS A 111 -7.76 -0.50 0.79
C HIS A 111 -7.17 0.36 1.94
N GLY A 112 -6.09 1.10 1.68
CA GLY A 112 -5.57 2.10 2.61
C GLY A 112 -4.72 1.54 3.74
N ALA A 113 -3.97 0.46 3.49
CA ALA A 113 -2.99 -0.02 4.46
C ALA A 113 -1.96 1.06 4.82
N ASP A 114 -1.69 1.21 6.12
CA ASP A 114 -0.63 2.06 6.64
C ASP A 114 0.73 1.39 6.43
N VAL A 115 1.48 1.88 5.44
CA VAL A 115 2.82 1.39 5.09
C VAL A 115 3.86 1.60 6.18
N ARG A 116 3.59 2.45 7.17
CA ARG A 116 4.45 2.69 8.34
C ARG A 116 4.01 1.91 9.58
N SER A 117 2.93 1.13 9.49
CA SER A 117 2.49 0.28 10.61
C SER A 117 3.58 -0.74 10.98
N THR A 118 3.62 -1.09 12.26
CA THR A 118 4.62 -2.02 12.80
C THR A 118 3.98 -3.17 13.56
N ASN A 119 4.62 -4.34 13.48
CA ASN A 119 4.24 -5.55 14.19
C ASN A 119 4.72 -5.52 15.66
N ARG A 120 4.56 -6.63 16.38
CA ARG A 120 4.98 -6.76 17.80
C ARG A 120 6.48 -6.64 18.07
N TYR A 121 7.32 -6.71 17.05
CA TYR A 121 8.77 -6.49 17.17
C TYR A 121 9.17 -5.08 16.73
N GLY A 122 8.19 -4.19 16.52
CA GLY A 122 8.45 -2.85 16.01
C GLY A 122 8.87 -2.84 14.54
N GLY A 123 8.75 -3.96 13.81
CA GLY A 123 9.13 -4.05 12.40
C GLY A 123 7.99 -3.72 11.45
N THR A 124 8.28 -3.00 10.36
CA THR A 124 7.34 -2.86 9.22
C THR A 124 7.18 -4.20 8.50
N ALA A 125 6.19 -4.30 7.61
CA ALA A 125 5.97 -5.49 6.79
C ALA A 125 7.19 -5.91 5.93
N LEU A 126 8.09 -4.96 5.60
CA LEU A 126 9.25 -5.20 4.75
C LEU A 126 10.32 -6.04 5.45
N ILE A 127 10.43 -5.93 6.77
CA ILE A 127 11.45 -6.62 7.56
C ILE A 127 11.26 -8.15 7.52
N PRO A 128 10.15 -8.74 8.00
CA PRO A 128 9.94 -10.19 7.92
C PRO A 128 9.80 -10.70 6.48
N ALA A 129 9.29 -9.87 5.55
CA ALA A 129 9.30 -10.23 4.13
C ALA A 129 10.74 -10.44 3.60
N SER A 130 11.70 -9.67 4.12
CA SER A 130 13.11 -9.73 3.74
C SER A 130 13.85 -10.85 4.44
N GLU A 131 13.55 -11.12 5.72
CA GLU A 131 14.00 -12.30 6.47
C GLU A 131 13.70 -13.60 5.69
N HIS A 132 12.48 -13.75 5.19
CA HIS A 132 12.05 -14.95 4.46
C HIS A 132 12.30 -14.89 2.94
N ALA A 133 12.93 -13.81 2.45
CA ALA A 133 13.15 -13.54 1.04
C ALA A 133 11.90 -13.70 0.15
N HIS A 134 10.77 -13.14 0.60
CA HIS A 134 9.54 -13.02 -0.21
C HIS A 134 9.71 -11.94 -1.29
N VAL A 135 10.52 -12.24 -2.30
CA VAL A 135 10.99 -11.30 -3.35
C VAL A 135 9.85 -10.47 -3.96
N GLU A 136 8.72 -11.10 -4.28
CA GLU A 136 7.60 -10.36 -4.89
C GLU A 136 6.95 -9.37 -3.90
N VAL A 137 6.76 -9.77 -2.65
CA VAL A 137 6.27 -8.88 -1.59
C VAL A 137 7.27 -7.74 -1.36
N ILE A 138 8.57 -8.02 -1.32
CA ILE A 138 9.61 -6.98 -1.19
C ILE A 138 9.46 -5.93 -2.30
N ARG A 139 9.27 -6.35 -3.57
CA ARG A 139 9.03 -5.41 -4.68
C ARG A 139 7.78 -4.56 -4.46
N ILE A 140 6.68 -5.17 -4.03
CA ILE A 140 5.42 -4.46 -3.76
C ILE A 140 5.62 -3.43 -2.66
N LEU A 141 6.23 -3.81 -1.53
CA LEU A 141 6.44 -2.96 -0.37
C LEU A 141 7.40 -1.79 -0.67
N ILE A 142 8.47 -2.03 -1.44
CA ILE A 142 9.36 -0.97 -1.92
C ILE A 142 8.59 0.03 -2.78
N ARG A 143 7.80 -0.45 -3.75
CA ARG A 143 6.96 0.43 -4.61
C ARG A 143 5.92 1.22 -3.80
N ALA A 144 5.41 0.64 -2.72
CA ALA A 144 4.44 1.28 -1.83
C ALA A 144 5.07 2.34 -0.91
N GLY A 145 6.40 2.48 -0.89
CA GLY A 145 7.09 3.47 -0.07
C GLY A 145 7.18 3.10 1.41
N VAL A 146 7.21 1.79 1.73
CA VAL A 146 7.56 1.35 3.09
C VAL A 146 8.95 1.88 3.45
N PRO A 147 9.18 2.44 4.65
CA PRO A 147 10.47 2.99 5.03
C PRO A 147 11.59 1.94 4.97
N ILE A 148 12.54 2.13 4.04
CA ILE A 148 13.56 1.13 3.66
C ILE A 148 14.53 0.79 4.79
N ASP A 149 14.94 1.81 5.56
CA ASP A 149 15.90 1.70 6.67
C ASP A 149 15.21 1.74 8.05
N HIS A 150 13.93 1.38 8.13
CA HIS A 150 13.27 1.22 9.43
C HIS A 150 14.03 0.21 10.28
N VAL A 151 14.31 0.57 11.54
CA VAL A 151 14.97 -0.30 12.51
C VAL A 151 13.92 -0.82 13.49
N ASN A 152 13.80 -2.14 13.59
CA ASN A 152 12.88 -2.77 14.53
C ASN A 152 13.43 -2.75 15.97
N ASP A 153 12.64 -3.21 16.94
CA ASP A 153 13.01 -3.22 18.36
C ASP A 153 14.20 -4.16 18.66
N LEU A 154 14.54 -5.04 17.71
CA LEU A 154 15.69 -5.93 17.77
C LEU A 154 16.96 -5.30 17.17
N GLY A 155 16.89 -4.06 16.70
CA GLY A 155 18.01 -3.34 16.10
C GLY A 155 18.33 -3.78 14.66
N TRP A 156 17.36 -4.33 13.93
CA TRP A 156 17.56 -4.79 12.56
C TRP A 156 16.73 -3.99 11.55
N THR A 157 17.33 -3.77 10.38
CA THR A 157 16.64 -3.30 9.17
C THR A 157 16.22 -4.49 8.31
N ALA A 158 15.43 -4.23 7.27
CA ALA A 158 15.07 -5.26 6.28
C ALA A 158 16.31 -5.86 5.59
N LEU A 159 17.30 -5.02 5.25
CA LEU A 159 18.57 -5.48 4.69
C LEU A 159 19.37 -6.30 5.72
N GLY A 160 19.35 -5.87 6.99
CA GLY A 160 19.97 -6.59 8.08
C GLY A 160 19.42 -8.00 8.27
N GLU A 161 18.10 -8.18 8.32
CA GLU A 161 17.50 -9.51 8.50
C GLU A 161 17.66 -10.41 7.27
N ALA A 162 17.55 -9.87 6.05
CA ALA A 162 17.80 -10.62 4.83
C ALA A 162 19.19 -11.27 4.79
N VAL A 163 20.18 -10.66 5.44
CA VAL A 163 21.56 -11.18 5.52
C VAL A 163 21.79 -11.99 6.79
N GLY A 164 21.45 -11.42 7.95
CA GLY A 164 21.78 -11.97 9.26
C GLY A 164 20.95 -13.19 9.67
N LEU A 165 19.71 -13.29 9.17
CA LEU A 165 18.78 -14.40 9.44
C LEU A 165 18.51 -15.23 8.19
N GLY A 166 18.85 -14.71 7.01
CA GLY A 166 18.81 -15.45 5.75
C GLY A 166 19.94 -16.48 5.59
N ASN A 167 19.80 -17.34 4.59
CA ASN A 167 20.77 -18.40 4.27
C ASN A 167 21.75 -18.04 3.13
N GLY A 168 21.61 -16.86 2.52
CA GLY A 168 22.44 -16.40 1.40
C GLY A 168 22.17 -17.08 0.05
N ASP A 169 21.07 -17.82 -0.09
CA ASP A 169 20.64 -18.45 -1.35
C ASP A 169 20.27 -17.41 -2.44
N ALA A 170 19.89 -17.89 -3.63
CA ALA A 170 19.54 -17.03 -4.75
C ALA A 170 18.38 -16.06 -4.43
N ARG A 171 17.44 -16.44 -3.56
CA ARG A 171 16.32 -15.57 -3.18
C ARG A 171 16.77 -14.48 -2.23
N HIS A 172 17.61 -14.79 -1.25
CA HIS A 172 18.19 -13.78 -0.36
C HIS A 172 19.13 -12.83 -1.11
N GLN A 173 19.91 -13.33 -2.07
CA GLN A 173 20.72 -12.50 -2.94
C GLN A 173 19.86 -11.51 -3.73
N GLU A 174 18.71 -11.94 -4.26
CA GLU A 174 17.78 -11.05 -4.95
C GLU A 174 17.10 -10.05 -4.00
N ALA A 175 16.69 -10.49 -2.80
CA ALA A 175 16.16 -9.58 -1.78
C ALA A 175 17.17 -8.48 -1.42
N VAL A 176 18.43 -8.85 -1.15
CA VAL A 176 19.53 -7.90 -0.89
C VAL A 176 19.73 -6.96 -2.07
N ARG A 177 19.73 -7.47 -3.30
CA ARG A 177 19.87 -6.65 -4.50
C ARG A 177 18.74 -5.63 -4.63
N LEU A 178 17.50 -6.02 -4.36
CA LEU A 178 16.34 -5.12 -4.41
C LEU A 178 16.42 -4.03 -3.35
N LEU A 179 16.75 -4.40 -2.10
CA LEU A 179 16.87 -3.45 -1.00
C LEU A 179 17.99 -2.42 -1.27
N LEU A 180 19.17 -2.88 -1.70
CA LEU A 180 20.28 -1.99 -2.06
C LEU A 180 19.95 -1.11 -3.28
N ALA A 181 19.25 -1.64 -4.29
CA ALA A 181 18.81 -0.86 -5.43
C ALA A 181 17.74 0.19 -5.07
N ALA A 182 16.96 -0.05 -4.02
CA ALA A 182 15.99 0.88 -3.46
C ALA A 182 16.61 1.90 -2.49
N GLY A 183 17.93 1.85 -2.27
CA GLY A 183 18.64 2.81 -1.43
C GLY A 183 18.78 2.43 0.04
N ALA A 184 18.57 1.16 0.41
CA ALA A 184 18.86 0.69 1.77
C ALA A 184 20.33 0.97 2.14
N ASP A 185 20.56 1.50 3.34
CA ASP A 185 21.89 1.82 3.84
C ASP A 185 22.57 0.57 4.44
N PRO A 186 23.62 0.00 3.78
CA PRO A 186 24.32 -1.17 4.31
C PRO A 186 25.23 -0.86 5.51
N SER A 187 25.39 0.42 5.88
CA SER A 187 26.22 0.85 7.01
C SER A 187 25.51 0.76 8.35
N VAL A 188 24.18 0.65 8.36
CA VAL A 188 23.39 0.48 9.58
C VAL A 188 23.86 -0.77 10.33
N ARG A 189 24.23 -0.58 11.60
CA ARG A 189 24.75 -1.64 12.46
C ARG A 189 23.64 -2.33 13.24
N ASP A 190 23.73 -3.66 13.33
CA ASP A 190 22.84 -4.46 14.16
C ASP A 190 23.05 -4.17 15.67
N ARG A 191 22.20 -4.73 16.51
CA ARG A 191 22.31 -4.62 17.99
C ARG A 191 23.62 -5.14 18.59
N PHE A 192 24.42 -5.88 17.82
CA PHE A 192 25.73 -6.40 18.22
C PHE A 192 26.87 -5.53 17.66
N GLY A 193 26.55 -4.40 17.04
CA GLY A 193 27.50 -3.47 16.45
C GLY A 193 28.06 -3.94 15.11
N ARG A 194 27.49 -4.94 14.44
CA ARG A 194 27.98 -5.45 13.15
C ARG A 194 27.23 -4.82 11.98
N SER A 195 27.97 -4.44 10.96
CA SER A 195 27.43 -4.04 9.66
C SER A 195 26.86 -5.25 8.90
N VAL A 196 26.11 -4.96 7.84
CA VAL A 196 25.58 -5.99 6.92
C VAL A 196 26.73 -6.78 6.27
N LEU A 197 27.83 -6.11 5.91
CA LEU A 197 28.99 -6.77 5.30
C LEU A 197 29.67 -7.74 6.27
N GLU A 198 29.93 -7.31 7.51
CA GLU A 198 30.54 -8.16 8.55
C GLU A 198 29.67 -9.39 8.83
N ASN A 199 28.34 -9.24 8.84
CA ASN A 199 27.42 -10.37 8.99
C ASN A 199 27.49 -11.33 7.79
N ALA A 200 27.50 -10.83 6.55
CA ALA A 200 27.62 -11.66 5.35
C ALA A 200 28.93 -12.46 5.33
N GLU A 201 30.05 -11.83 5.69
CA GLU A 201 31.37 -12.47 5.75
C GLU A 201 31.43 -13.53 6.85
N ARG A 202 30.97 -13.21 8.05
CA ARG A 202 30.93 -14.13 9.20
C ARG A 202 30.10 -15.38 8.91
N LEU A 203 29.02 -15.24 8.13
CA LEU A 203 28.13 -16.34 7.73
C LEU A 203 28.62 -17.08 6.48
N GLY A 204 29.73 -16.68 5.86
CA GLY A 204 30.25 -17.30 4.64
C GLY A 204 29.40 -17.03 3.39
N GLN A 205 28.54 -16.01 3.41
CA GLN A 205 27.67 -15.64 2.29
C GLN A 205 28.44 -14.81 1.24
N THR A 206 29.42 -15.42 0.58
CA THR A 206 30.36 -14.74 -0.33
C THR A 206 29.68 -13.94 -1.43
N ALA A 207 28.57 -14.46 -1.99
CA ALA A 207 27.82 -13.76 -3.03
C ALA A 207 27.14 -12.48 -2.49
N VAL A 208 26.54 -12.55 -1.30
CA VAL A 208 25.92 -11.42 -0.60
C VAL A 208 26.98 -10.38 -0.23
N ALA A 209 28.11 -10.80 0.36
CA ALA A 209 29.21 -9.89 0.71
C ALA A 209 29.69 -9.10 -0.51
N ARG A 210 29.79 -9.75 -1.69
CA ARG A 210 30.14 -9.07 -2.95
C ARG A 210 29.09 -8.05 -3.38
N LEU A 211 27.80 -8.34 -3.24
CA LEU A 211 26.72 -7.38 -3.54
C LEU A 211 26.83 -6.14 -2.64
N VAL A 212 27.06 -6.34 -1.34
CA VAL A 212 27.18 -5.25 -0.36
C VAL A 212 28.41 -4.38 -0.63
N ARG A 213 29.58 -4.97 -0.90
CA ARG A 213 30.79 -4.22 -1.29
C ARG A 213 30.56 -3.38 -2.56
N ALA A 214 29.89 -3.96 -3.56
CA ALA A 214 29.57 -3.25 -4.79
C ALA A 214 28.56 -2.10 -4.58
N ALA A 215 27.71 -2.15 -3.56
CA ALA A 215 26.84 -1.03 -3.19
C ALA A 215 27.62 0.07 -2.45
N LEU A 216 28.46 -0.30 -1.48
CA LEU A 216 29.31 0.64 -0.73
C LEU A 216 30.27 1.42 -1.65
N ALA A 217 30.82 0.78 -2.69
CA ALA A 217 31.73 1.45 -3.63
C ALA A 217 31.05 2.47 -4.56
N ARG A 218 29.71 2.58 -4.55
CA ARG A 218 28.93 3.50 -5.40
C ARG A 218 28.42 4.73 -4.65
N GLN A 219 28.60 4.78 -3.33
CA GLN A 219 28.25 5.90 -2.46
C GLN A 219 29.46 6.83 -2.31
#